data_AF-A0A9D5PSW0-F1
#
_entry.id   AF-A0A9D5PSW0-F1
#
_cell.length_a   1.000
_cell.length_b   1.000
_cell.length_c   1.000
_cell.angle_alpha   90.00
_cell.angle_beta   90.00
_cell.angle_gamma   90.00
#
_symmetry.space_group_name_H-M   'P 1'
#
loop_
_entity.id
_entity.type
_entity.pdbx_description
1 polymer ?
#
loop_
_entity_poly.entity_id
_entity_poly.type
_entity_poly.pdbx_seq_one_letter_code
_entity_poly.pdbx_strand_id
1 'polypeptide(L)'
;AVSRNVETELKKIGLRLINVNVTDITDESGYIVALGKEAAAKAINDAKISVAQADREGAIGSANAERDQRISVSLANSEAIKGENEAKVQVAESEALRREREAEALKRATAAEKIQAAKALEEAYAAQQAAEQARASLEQATLEADIIVKAEIEKKQMELKAEAEAEQIRRRAKGEADATLMRMQAEADGMREMLKKQAEGFAEIVKSAGGESNDAIRLMIADKLEELTKIQVEAIKNLKIDKVTVWDGGNSGENGKTATANFLSGMMKSIPPMNEMFDMAGMKLPDYLGTEKSDITETTAE
;
A
#
# COMPACT_ATOMS: atom_id res chain seq x y z
N ALA A 1 -75.00 -50.99 -136.41
CA ALA A 1 -75.51 -52.33 -136.76
C ALA A 1 -76.98 -52.29 -137.20
N VAL A 2 -77.88 -51.64 -136.44
CA VAL A 2 -79.33 -51.60 -136.74
C VAL A 2 -79.67 -50.80 -138.02
N SER A 3 -79.05 -49.63 -138.23
CA SER A 3 -79.28 -48.78 -139.41
C SER A 3 -79.07 -49.52 -140.74
N ARG A 4 -77.98 -50.29 -140.84
CA ARG A 4 -77.61 -51.03 -142.07
C ARG A 4 -78.57 -52.17 -142.41
N ASN A 5 -79.12 -52.85 -141.40
CA ASN A 5 -80.03 -53.98 -141.61
C ASN A 5 -81.43 -53.48 -142.04
N VAL A 6 -81.94 -52.43 -141.41
CA VAL A 6 -83.27 -51.87 -141.72
C VAL A 6 -83.26 -51.10 -143.05
N GLU A 7 -82.15 -50.43 -143.39
CA GLU A 7 -81.99 -49.77 -144.69
C GLU A 7 -82.06 -50.75 -145.87
N THR A 8 -81.57 -51.98 -145.69
CA THR A 8 -81.60 -53.01 -146.75
C THR A 8 -83.02 -53.48 -147.05
N GLU A 9 -83.89 -53.59 -146.04
CA GLU A 9 -85.31 -53.94 -146.24
C GLU A 9 -86.14 -52.78 -146.81
N LEU A 10 -85.94 -51.56 -146.30
CA LEU A 10 -86.64 -50.37 -146.82
C LEU A 10 -86.34 -50.10 -148.30
N LYS A 11 -85.15 -50.47 -148.77
CA LYS A 11 -84.73 -50.27 -150.16
C LYS A 11 -85.50 -51.15 -151.16
N LYS A 12 -85.99 -52.33 -150.76
CA LYS A 12 -86.79 -53.22 -151.63
C LYS A 12 -88.15 -52.63 -151.99
N ILE A 13 -88.66 -51.74 -151.16
CA ILE A 13 -89.91 -50.99 -151.34
C ILE A 13 -89.67 -49.53 -151.74
N GLY A 14 -88.43 -49.17 -152.13
CA GLY A 14 -88.07 -47.87 -152.70
C GLY A 14 -87.81 -46.74 -151.70
N LEU A 15 -87.77 -47.02 -150.39
CA LEU A 15 -87.52 -46.03 -149.34
C LEU A 15 -86.03 -46.00 -148.94
N ARG A 16 -85.49 -44.82 -148.57
CA ARG A 16 -84.12 -44.64 -148.08
C ARG A 16 -84.12 -44.10 -146.65
N LEU A 17 -83.44 -44.80 -145.75
CA LEU A 17 -83.26 -44.40 -144.36
C LEU A 17 -82.23 -43.25 -144.29
N ILE A 18 -82.55 -42.14 -143.62
CA ILE A 18 -81.64 -40.96 -143.52
C ILE A 18 -80.98 -40.88 -142.14
N ASN A 19 -81.78 -41.00 -141.07
CA ASN A 19 -81.28 -40.98 -139.71
C ASN A 19 -82.15 -41.89 -138.82
N VAL A 20 -81.52 -42.51 -137.84
CA VAL A 20 -82.18 -43.24 -136.76
C VAL A 20 -81.62 -42.70 -135.45
N ASN A 21 -82.48 -42.05 -134.68
CA ASN A 21 -82.16 -41.62 -133.32
C ASN A 21 -82.68 -42.66 -132.34
N VAL A 22 -81.83 -43.12 -131.43
CA VAL A 22 -82.26 -43.96 -130.31
C VAL A 22 -82.61 -43.02 -129.17
N THR A 23 -83.89 -42.95 -128.81
CA THR A 23 -84.39 -42.06 -127.75
C THR A 23 -84.27 -42.71 -126.38
N ASP A 24 -84.59 -43.99 -126.26
CA ASP A 24 -84.54 -44.73 -125.00
C ASP A 24 -83.96 -46.13 -125.21
N ILE A 25 -83.08 -46.55 -124.30
CA ILE A 25 -82.53 -47.90 -124.25
C ILE A 25 -83.03 -48.54 -122.96
N THR A 26 -83.97 -49.47 -123.09
CA THR A 26 -84.48 -50.28 -121.99
C THR A 26 -84.05 -51.73 -122.20
N ASP A 27 -83.73 -52.39 -121.10
CA ASP A 27 -83.32 -53.79 -121.09
C ASP A 27 -84.27 -54.57 -120.18
N GLU A 28 -84.81 -55.68 -120.68
CA GLU A 28 -85.71 -56.56 -119.94
C GLU A 28 -85.02 -57.25 -118.74
N SER A 29 -83.68 -57.41 -118.81
CA SER A 29 -82.89 -58.01 -117.73
C SER A 29 -82.53 -57.05 -116.59
N GLY A 30 -82.75 -55.74 -116.78
CA GLY A 30 -82.45 -54.71 -115.79
C GLY A 30 -80.96 -54.43 -115.56
N TYR A 31 -80.07 -54.96 -116.41
CA TYR A 31 -78.61 -54.87 -116.25
C TYR A 31 -78.08 -53.42 -116.21
N ILE A 32 -78.61 -52.55 -117.08
CA ILE A 32 -78.18 -51.13 -117.15
C ILE A 32 -78.53 -50.38 -115.86
N VAL A 33 -79.70 -50.67 -115.29
CA VAL A 33 -80.14 -50.06 -114.01
C VAL A 33 -79.28 -50.57 -112.86
N ALA A 34 -78.90 -51.84 -112.86
CA ALA A 34 -77.99 -52.41 -111.85
C ALA A 34 -76.57 -51.82 -111.95
N LEU A 35 -76.02 -51.69 -113.16
CA LEU A 35 -74.70 -51.07 -113.39
C LEU A 35 -74.68 -49.60 -112.96
N GLY A 36 -75.75 -48.85 -113.25
CA GLY A 36 -75.90 -47.46 -112.79
C GLY A 36 -76.00 -47.34 -111.27
N LYS A 37 -76.74 -48.25 -110.61
CA LYS A 37 -76.82 -48.31 -109.14
C LYS A 37 -75.48 -48.65 -108.50
N GLU A 38 -74.70 -49.58 -109.08
CA GLU A 38 -73.37 -49.95 -108.58
C GLU A 38 -72.37 -48.80 -108.74
N ALA A 39 -72.30 -48.16 -109.91
CA ALA A 39 -71.43 -47.02 -110.17
C ALA A 39 -71.78 -45.82 -109.25
N ALA A 40 -73.07 -45.55 -109.04
CA ALA A 40 -73.52 -44.51 -108.12
C ALA A 40 -73.17 -44.84 -106.66
N ALA A 41 -73.39 -46.08 -106.20
CA ALA A 41 -73.03 -46.51 -104.86
C ALA A 41 -71.52 -46.44 -104.61
N LYS A 42 -70.70 -46.82 -105.61
CA LYS A 42 -69.25 -46.73 -105.57
C LYS A 42 -68.78 -45.28 -105.47
N ALA A 43 -69.31 -44.39 -106.30
CA ALA A 43 -69.00 -42.95 -106.23
C ALA A 43 -69.40 -42.33 -104.88
N ILE A 44 -70.54 -42.71 -104.31
CA ILE A 44 -70.98 -42.25 -102.98
C ILE A 44 -70.05 -42.77 -101.88
N ASN A 45 -69.61 -44.02 -101.95
CA ASN A 45 -68.69 -44.58 -100.96
C ASN A 45 -67.29 -43.97 -101.08
N ASP A 46 -66.79 -43.79 -102.29
CA ASP A 46 -65.49 -43.14 -102.53
C ASP A 46 -65.51 -41.69 -102.02
N ALA A 47 -66.60 -40.94 -102.25
CA ALA A 47 -66.79 -39.61 -101.68
C ALA A 47 -66.85 -39.64 -100.14
N LYS A 48 -67.57 -40.59 -99.54
CA LYS A 48 -67.63 -40.76 -98.07
C LYS A 48 -66.26 -41.09 -97.48
N ILE A 49 -65.48 -41.95 -98.13
CA ILE A 49 -64.12 -42.30 -97.70
C ILE A 49 -63.22 -41.07 -97.77
N SER A 50 -63.30 -40.30 -98.86
CA SER A 50 -62.51 -39.08 -99.02
C SER A 50 -62.86 -38.02 -97.96
N VAL A 51 -64.15 -37.82 -97.66
CA VAL A 51 -64.59 -36.90 -96.60
C VAL A 51 -64.10 -37.37 -95.23
N ALA A 52 -64.27 -38.66 -94.90
CA ALA A 52 -63.80 -39.22 -93.63
C ALA A 52 -62.27 -39.18 -93.48
N GLN A 53 -61.52 -39.32 -94.57
CA GLN A 53 -60.05 -39.15 -94.57
C GLN A 53 -59.66 -37.70 -94.33
N ALA A 54 -60.29 -36.75 -95.02
CA ALA A 54 -60.05 -35.31 -94.83
C ALA A 54 -60.42 -34.86 -93.40
N ASP A 55 -61.54 -35.34 -92.85
CA ASP A 55 -61.94 -35.07 -91.47
C ASP A 55 -60.94 -35.64 -90.46
N ARG A 56 -60.44 -36.87 -90.71
CA ARG A 56 -59.40 -37.49 -89.88
C ARG A 56 -58.09 -36.69 -89.93
N GLU A 57 -57.63 -36.32 -91.12
CA GLU A 57 -56.41 -35.53 -91.28
C GLU A 57 -56.55 -34.14 -90.65
N GLY A 58 -57.70 -33.49 -90.81
CA GLY A 58 -58.01 -32.22 -90.16
C GLY A 58 -58.01 -32.33 -88.64
N ALA A 59 -58.62 -33.39 -88.08
CA ALA A 59 -58.62 -33.65 -86.64
C ALA A 59 -57.21 -33.94 -86.10
N ILE A 60 -56.39 -34.72 -86.81
CA ILE A 60 -55.00 -34.99 -86.45
C ILE A 60 -54.17 -33.70 -86.51
N GLY A 61 -54.33 -32.90 -87.57
CA GLY A 61 -53.65 -31.61 -87.72
C GLY A 61 -54.01 -30.65 -86.60
N SER A 62 -55.29 -30.54 -86.26
CA SER A 62 -55.77 -29.72 -85.14
C SER A 62 -55.21 -30.19 -83.81
N ALA A 63 -55.23 -31.50 -83.53
CA ALA A 63 -54.71 -32.05 -82.28
C ALA A 63 -53.19 -31.86 -82.14
N ASN A 64 -52.44 -32.01 -83.24
CA ASN A 64 -51.00 -31.77 -83.25
C ASN A 64 -50.68 -30.28 -83.03
N ALA A 65 -51.38 -29.37 -83.72
CA ALA A 65 -51.21 -27.93 -83.52
C ALA A 65 -51.52 -27.52 -82.07
N GLU A 66 -52.60 -28.05 -81.48
CA GLU A 66 -52.94 -27.78 -80.09
C GLU A 66 -51.91 -28.36 -79.11
N ARG A 67 -51.40 -29.57 -79.37
CA ARG A 67 -50.32 -30.18 -78.60
C ARG A 67 -49.07 -29.31 -78.63
N ASP A 68 -48.63 -28.89 -79.81
CA ASP A 68 -47.41 -28.10 -80.00
C ASP A 68 -47.56 -26.70 -79.39
N GLN A 69 -48.75 -26.10 -79.49
CA GLN A 69 -49.07 -24.87 -78.79
C GLN A 69 -48.93 -25.04 -77.27
N ARG A 70 -49.56 -26.08 -76.68
CA ARG A 70 -49.49 -26.32 -75.23
C ARG A 70 -48.06 -26.59 -74.76
N ILE A 71 -47.28 -27.35 -75.51
CA ILE A 71 -45.87 -27.62 -75.21
C ILE A 71 -45.07 -26.32 -75.25
N SER A 72 -45.23 -25.52 -76.31
CA SER A 72 -44.48 -24.25 -76.48
C SER A 72 -44.83 -23.24 -75.38
N VAL A 73 -46.11 -23.09 -75.03
CA VAL A 73 -46.55 -22.22 -73.94
C VAL A 73 -46.03 -22.73 -72.60
N SER A 74 -46.05 -24.04 -72.36
CA SER A 74 -45.55 -24.62 -71.11
C SER A 74 -44.03 -24.44 -70.97
N LEU A 75 -43.27 -24.60 -72.06
CA LEU A 75 -41.83 -24.36 -72.09
C LEU A 75 -41.51 -22.89 -71.81
N ALA A 76 -42.18 -21.96 -72.48
CA ALA A 76 -41.99 -20.53 -72.25
C ALA A 76 -42.31 -20.14 -70.80
N ASN A 77 -43.39 -20.66 -70.23
CA ASN A 77 -43.73 -20.45 -68.83
C ASN A 77 -42.69 -21.05 -67.88
N SER A 78 -42.19 -22.25 -68.17
CA SER A 78 -41.15 -22.89 -67.35
C SER A 78 -39.85 -22.09 -67.35
N GLU A 79 -39.45 -21.54 -68.50
CA GLU A 79 -38.26 -20.71 -68.64
C GLU A 79 -38.42 -19.36 -67.92
N ALA A 80 -39.60 -18.73 -68.05
CA ALA A 80 -39.93 -17.53 -67.30
C ALA A 80 -39.86 -17.75 -65.78
N ILE A 81 -40.48 -18.83 -65.27
CA ILE A 81 -40.44 -19.19 -63.85
C ILE A 81 -39.00 -19.45 -63.39
N LYS A 82 -38.19 -20.12 -64.22
CA LYS A 82 -36.78 -20.37 -63.91
C LYS A 82 -36.01 -19.05 -63.78
N GLY A 83 -36.18 -18.13 -64.74
CA GLY A 83 -35.56 -16.80 -64.69
C GLY A 83 -36.01 -15.98 -63.49
N GLU A 84 -37.30 -16.02 -63.12
CA GLU A 84 -37.81 -15.37 -61.91
C GLU A 84 -37.19 -15.95 -60.64
N ASN A 85 -37.04 -17.27 -60.55
CA ASN A 85 -36.43 -17.91 -59.39
C ASN A 85 -34.94 -17.58 -59.30
N GLU A 86 -34.20 -17.60 -60.41
CA GLU A 86 -32.80 -17.18 -60.45
C GLU A 86 -32.64 -15.71 -60.01
N ALA A 87 -33.50 -14.81 -60.49
CA ALA A 87 -33.51 -13.42 -60.06
C ALA A 87 -33.82 -13.29 -58.56
N LYS A 88 -34.81 -14.02 -58.05
CA LYS A 88 -35.13 -14.04 -56.61
C LYS A 88 -33.96 -14.55 -55.76
N VAL A 89 -33.25 -15.58 -56.22
CA VAL A 89 -32.04 -16.08 -55.54
C VAL A 89 -30.95 -15.00 -55.51
N GLN A 90 -30.66 -14.35 -56.64
CA GLN A 90 -29.66 -13.28 -56.69
C GLN A 90 -30.02 -12.08 -55.80
N VAL A 91 -31.30 -11.71 -55.73
CA VAL A 91 -31.79 -10.67 -54.83
C VAL A 91 -31.59 -11.10 -53.37
N ALA A 92 -31.97 -12.33 -53.01
CA ALA A 92 -31.80 -12.85 -51.66
C ALA A 92 -30.32 -12.93 -51.23
N GLU A 93 -29.43 -13.36 -52.13
CA GLU A 93 -27.97 -13.37 -51.91
C GLU A 93 -27.42 -11.96 -51.73
N SER A 94 -27.84 -11.02 -52.58
CA SER A 94 -27.43 -9.61 -52.49
C SER A 94 -27.91 -8.97 -51.18
N GLU A 95 -29.12 -9.26 -50.74
CA GLU A 95 -29.65 -8.80 -49.46
C GLU A 95 -28.92 -9.43 -48.27
N ALA A 96 -28.61 -10.72 -48.33
CA ALA A 96 -27.84 -11.41 -47.31
C ALA A 96 -26.45 -10.78 -47.16
N LEU A 97 -25.74 -10.58 -48.28
CA LEU A 97 -24.43 -9.93 -48.31
C LEU A 97 -24.49 -8.49 -47.79
N ARG A 98 -25.52 -7.71 -48.15
CA ARG A 98 -25.73 -6.37 -47.59
C ARG A 98 -25.89 -6.43 -46.08
N ARG A 99 -26.73 -7.33 -45.56
CA ARG A 99 -26.96 -7.51 -44.11
C ARG A 99 -25.70 -7.94 -43.36
N GLU A 100 -24.90 -8.84 -43.93
CA GLU A 100 -23.62 -9.26 -43.35
C GLU A 100 -22.65 -8.07 -43.21
N ARG A 101 -22.50 -7.28 -44.28
CA ARG A 101 -21.62 -6.10 -44.25
C ARG A 101 -22.13 -5.02 -43.30
N GLU A 102 -23.45 -4.80 -43.22
CA GLU A 102 -24.05 -3.89 -42.25
C GLU A 102 -23.78 -4.34 -40.82
N ALA A 103 -23.96 -5.64 -40.52
CA ALA A 103 -23.68 -6.19 -39.19
C ALA A 103 -22.20 -6.10 -38.83
N GLU A 104 -21.29 -6.37 -39.77
CA GLU A 104 -19.85 -6.24 -39.54
C GLU A 104 -19.44 -4.77 -39.33
N ALA A 105 -19.98 -3.85 -40.14
CA ALA A 105 -19.75 -2.42 -39.97
C ALA A 105 -20.26 -1.92 -38.62
N LEU A 106 -21.47 -2.32 -38.20
CA LEU A 106 -22.03 -2.01 -36.89
C LEU A 106 -21.19 -2.59 -35.75
N LYS A 107 -20.75 -3.85 -35.87
CA LYS A 107 -19.86 -4.48 -34.89
C LYS A 107 -18.54 -3.70 -34.76
N ARG A 108 -17.95 -3.28 -35.87
CA ARG A 108 -16.71 -2.48 -35.88
C ARG A 108 -16.92 -1.10 -35.28
N ALA A 109 -18.02 -0.42 -35.62
CA ALA A 109 -18.37 0.89 -35.10
C ALA A 109 -18.59 0.83 -33.58
N THR A 110 -19.44 -0.09 -33.10
CA THR A 110 -19.72 -0.27 -31.67
C THR A 110 -18.50 -0.70 -30.87
N ALA A 111 -17.64 -1.56 -31.43
CA ALA A 111 -16.37 -1.91 -30.79
C ALA A 111 -15.44 -0.71 -30.70
N ALA A 112 -15.31 0.08 -31.77
CA ALA A 112 -14.50 1.29 -31.78
C ALA A 112 -15.02 2.33 -30.77
N GLU A 113 -16.33 2.58 -30.73
CA GLU A 113 -16.95 3.47 -29.74
C GLU A 113 -16.68 3.01 -28.32
N LYS A 114 -16.89 1.72 -28.01
CA LYS A 114 -16.63 1.16 -26.68
C LYS A 114 -15.16 1.25 -26.29
N ILE A 115 -14.25 1.00 -27.22
CA ILE A 115 -12.80 1.12 -26.97
C ILE A 115 -12.43 2.58 -26.71
N GLN A 116 -12.94 3.53 -27.49
CA GLN A 116 -12.65 4.95 -27.28
C GLN A 116 -13.26 5.46 -25.98
N ALA A 117 -14.48 5.05 -25.64
CA ALA A 117 -15.10 5.37 -24.36
C ALA A 117 -14.32 4.79 -23.18
N ALA A 118 -13.88 3.53 -23.26
CA ALA A 118 -13.07 2.90 -22.23
C ALA A 118 -11.71 3.59 -22.07
N LYS A 119 -11.04 3.97 -23.17
CA LYS A 119 -9.78 4.72 -23.13
C LYS A 119 -9.96 6.11 -22.53
N ALA A 120 -11.03 6.82 -22.88
CA ALA A 120 -11.34 8.12 -22.29
C ALA A 120 -11.58 8.02 -20.78
N LEU A 121 -12.28 6.96 -20.33
CA LEU A 121 -12.46 6.69 -18.91
C LEU A 121 -11.15 6.32 -18.22
N GLU A 122 -10.34 5.45 -18.83
CA GLU A 122 -9.02 5.06 -18.31
C GLU A 122 -8.10 6.27 -18.14
N GLU A 123 -8.04 7.16 -19.14
CA GLU A 123 -7.28 8.40 -19.09
C GLU A 123 -7.79 9.35 -18.01
N ALA A 124 -9.12 9.47 -17.86
CA ALA A 124 -9.73 10.25 -16.79
C ALA A 124 -9.40 9.68 -15.39
N TYR A 125 -9.46 8.36 -15.22
CA TYR A 125 -9.09 7.70 -13.97
C TYR A 125 -7.59 7.80 -13.68
N ALA A 126 -6.74 7.68 -14.69
CA ALA A 126 -5.30 7.86 -14.54
C ALA A 126 -4.96 9.30 -14.13
N ALA A 127 -5.59 10.29 -14.75
CA ALA A 127 -5.46 11.69 -14.35
C ALA A 127 -5.96 11.92 -12.91
N GLN A 128 -7.08 11.30 -12.53
CA GLN A 128 -7.60 11.38 -11.16
C GLN A 128 -6.67 10.71 -10.13
N GLN A 129 -6.14 9.52 -10.44
CA GLN A 129 -5.16 8.84 -9.58
C GLN A 129 -3.88 9.64 -9.42
N ALA A 130 -3.36 10.22 -10.51
CA ALA A 130 -2.17 11.08 -10.45
C ALA A 130 -2.43 12.34 -9.60
N ALA A 131 -3.60 12.97 -9.74
CA ALA A 131 -3.99 14.10 -8.91
C ALA A 131 -4.15 13.71 -7.42
N GLU A 132 -4.72 12.55 -7.13
CA GLU A 132 -4.90 12.06 -5.77
C GLU A 132 -3.56 11.66 -5.13
N GLN A 133 -2.67 11.02 -5.89
CA GLN A 133 -1.30 10.72 -5.43
C GLN A 133 -0.52 12.00 -5.14
N ALA A 134 -0.64 13.02 -6.00
CA ALA A 134 -0.03 14.32 -5.75
C ALA A 134 -0.57 14.94 -4.46
N ARG A 135 -1.89 14.93 -4.24
CA ARG A 135 -2.52 15.39 -2.99
C ARG A 135 -2.03 14.60 -1.78
N ALA A 136 -2.03 13.28 -1.84
CA ALA A 136 -1.55 12.42 -0.76
C ALA A 136 -0.08 12.70 -0.43
N SER A 137 0.78 12.90 -1.44
CA SER A 137 2.19 13.24 -1.23
C SER A 137 2.38 14.62 -0.60
N LEU A 138 1.55 15.61 -0.97
CA LEU A 138 1.55 16.93 -0.37
C LEU A 138 1.08 16.86 1.09
N GLU A 139 -0.02 16.15 1.36
CA GLU A 139 -0.53 15.97 2.72
C GLU A 139 0.49 15.25 3.61
N GLN A 140 1.10 14.17 3.13
CA GLN A 140 2.19 13.48 3.84
C GLN A 140 3.36 14.41 4.13
N ALA A 141 3.82 15.19 3.13
CA ALA A 141 4.90 16.14 3.31
C ALA A 141 4.54 17.26 4.31
N THR A 142 3.30 17.75 4.30
CA THR A 142 2.85 18.76 5.27
C THR A 142 2.79 18.20 6.69
N LEU A 143 2.25 17.00 6.88
CA LEU A 143 2.18 16.36 8.19
C LEU A 143 3.57 16.00 8.72
N GLU A 144 4.46 15.53 7.86
CA GLU A 144 5.86 15.25 8.21
C GLU A 144 6.58 16.55 8.60
N ALA A 145 6.43 17.63 7.82
CA ALA A 145 6.99 18.93 8.16
C ALA A 145 6.45 19.45 9.49
N ASP A 146 5.15 19.36 9.76
CA ASP A 146 4.54 19.79 11.02
C ASP A 146 5.07 18.99 12.21
N ILE A 147 5.20 17.67 12.08
CA ILE A 147 5.73 16.79 13.13
C ILE A 147 7.21 17.10 13.39
N ILE A 148 8.02 17.25 12.33
CA ILE A 148 9.45 17.55 12.45
C ILE A 148 9.65 18.93 13.08
N VAL A 149 8.95 19.96 12.61
CA VAL A 149 9.04 21.32 13.16
C VAL A 149 8.59 21.32 14.62
N LYS A 150 7.50 20.62 14.97
CA LYS A 150 7.07 20.50 16.36
C LYS A 150 8.12 19.81 17.23
N ALA A 151 8.71 18.70 16.76
CA ALA A 151 9.77 17.99 17.46
C ALA A 151 11.03 18.85 17.63
N GLU A 152 11.41 19.64 16.61
CA GLU A 152 12.52 20.60 16.69
C GLU A 152 12.24 21.73 17.69
N ILE A 153 11.01 22.26 17.71
CA ILE A 153 10.59 23.26 18.69
C ILE A 153 10.67 22.68 20.10
N GLU A 154 10.15 21.46 20.32
CA GLU A 154 10.22 20.79 21.63
C GLU A 154 11.67 20.54 22.07
N LYS A 155 12.55 20.11 21.16
CA LYS A 155 13.98 19.96 21.41
C LYS A 155 14.62 21.30 21.81
N LYS A 156 14.42 22.35 21.03
CA LYS A 156 14.93 23.71 21.34
C LYS A 156 14.37 24.25 22.65
N GLN A 157 13.09 23.98 22.95
CA GLN A 157 12.49 24.35 24.22
C GLN A 157 13.13 23.61 25.40
N MET A 158 13.43 22.32 25.27
CA MET A 158 14.13 21.56 26.31
C MET A 158 15.56 22.04 26.50
N GLU A 159 16.30 22.31 25.42
CA GLU A 159 17.66 22.87 25.49
C GLU A 159 17.66 24.23 26.19
N LEU A 160 16.77 25.15 25.78
CA LEU A 160 16.62 26.46 26.42
C LEU A 160 16.18 26.36 27.88
N LYS A 161 15.27 25.44 28.21
CA LYS A 161 14.85 25.21 29.61
C LYS A 161 16.01 24.70 30.45
N ALA A 162 16.78 23.73 29.95
CA ALA A 162 17.95 23.21 30.63
C ALA A 162 19.03 24.29 30.81
N GLU A 163 19.25 25.13 29.81
CA GLU A 163 20.18 26.26 29.90
C GLU A 163 19.70 27.32 30.90
N ALA A 164 18.41 27.65 30.89
CA ALA A 164 17.79 28.58 31.84
C ALA A 164 17.86 28.05 33.28
N GLU A 165 17.61 26.77 33.50
CA GLU A 165 17.77 26.12 34.82
C GLU A 165 19.23 26.14 35.26
N ALA A 166 20.17 25.79 34.37
CA ALA A 166 21.60 25.85 34.66
C ALA A 166 22.07 27.29 34.98
N GLU A 167 21.55 28.30 34.29
CA GLU A 167 21.85 29.69 34.60
C GLU A 167 21.21 30.15 35.91
N GLN A 168 19.96 29.75 36.20
CA GLN A 168 19.31 30.03 37.49
C GLN A 168 20.10 29.42 38.66
N ILE A 169 20.53 28.16 38.54
CA ILE A 169 21.35 27.50 39.56
C ILE A 169 22.67 28.25 39.73
N ARG A 170 23.35 28.63 38.65
CA ARG A 170 24.59 29.43 38.72
C ARG A 170 24.39 30.77 39.42
N ARG A 171 23.31 31.50 39.09
CA ARG A 171 23.00 32.79 39.72
C ARG A 171 22.62 32.64 41.19
N ARG A 172 21.82 31.63 41.55
CA ARG A 172 21.47 31.31 42.94
C ARG A 172 22.71 30.93 43.75
N ALA A 173 23.54 30.02 43.24
CA ALA A 173 24.78 29.61 43.90
C ALA A 173 25.75 30.78 44.11
N LYS A 174 25.86 31.71 43.14
CA LYS A 174 26.62 32.96 43.32
C LYS A 174 26.00 33.85 44.39
N GLY A 175 24.69 34.07 44.36
CA GLY A 175 23.99 34.86 45.37
C GLY A 175 24.12 34.28 46.78
N GLU A 176 24.05 32.96 46.93
CA GLU A 176 24.26 32.26 48.20
C GLU A 176 25.72 32.34 48.67
N ALA A 177 26.68 32.22 47.75
CA ALA A 177 28.09 32.38 48.06
C ALA A 177 28.41 33.82 48.52
N ASP A 178 27.92 34.82 47.81
CA ASP A 178 28.10 36.24 48.14
C ASP A 178 27.42 36.57 49.48
N ALA A 179 26.20 36.08 49.72
CA ALA A 179 25.50 36.24 50.99
C ALA A 179 26.25 35.58 52.16
N THR A 180 26.81 34.39 51.93
CA THR A 180 27.62 33.68 52.94
C THR A 180 28.92 34.42 53.23
N LEU A 181 29.61 34.91 52.20
CA LEU A 181 30.83 35.70 52.34
C LEU A 181 30.56 37.00 53.10
N MET A 182 29.49 37.73 52.76
CA MET A 182 29.09 38.93 53.49
C MET A 182 28.75 38.64 54.95
N ARG A 183 28.02 37.56 55.23
CA ARG A 183 27.71 37.15 56.61
C ARG A 183 28.99 36.82 57.38
N MET A 184 29.87 36.01 56.81
CA MET A 184 31.15 35.64 57.44
C MET A 184 32.07 36.83 57.63
N GLN A 185 32.11 37.77 56.68
CA GLN A 185 32.90 38.99 56.80
C GLN A 185 32.34 39.91 57.89
N ALA A 186 31.01 40.08 57.95
CA ALA A 186 30.36 40.84 59.03
C ALA A 186 30.59 40.21 60.40
N GLU A 187 30.53 38.87 60.50
CA GLU A 187 30.88 38.14 61.73
C GLU A 187 32.36 38.31 62.08
N ALA A 188 33.27 38.22 61.10
CA ALA A 188 34.70 38.40 61.30
C ALA A 188 35.04 39.83 61.74
N ASP A 189 34.45 40.85 61.12
CA ASP A 189 34.63 42.25 61.51
C ASP A 189 34.02 42.54 62.88
N GLY A 190 32.84 42.00 63.18
CA GLY A 190 32.22 42.08 64.51
C GLY A 190 33.09 41.44 65.59
N MET A 191 33.62 40.23 65.34
CA MET A 191 34.56 39.57 66.24
C MET A 191 35.87 40.34 66.38
N ARG A 192 36.42 40.87 65.28
CA ARG A 192 37.66 41.66 65.29
C ARG A 192 37.48 42.92 66.13
N GLU A 193 36.35 43.61 66.00
CA GLU A 193 36.06 44.81 66.79
C GLU A 193 35.86 44.46 68.27
N MET A 194 35.17 43.35 68.58
CA MET A 194 35.05 42.85 69.96
C MET A 194 36.41 42.49 70.56
N LEU A 195 37.24 41.73 69.85
CA LEU A 195 38.59 41.35 70.27
C LEU A 195 39.49 42.58 70.41
N LYS A 196 39.36 43.57 69.53
CA LYS A 196 40.10 44.82 69.62
C LYS A 196 39.70 45.62 70.86
N LYS A 197 38.40 45.75 71.14
CA LYS A 197 37.91 46.40 72.37
C LYS A 197 38.30 45.63 73.63
N GLN A 198 38.31 44.29 73.59
CA GLN A 198 38.82 43.47 74.68
C GLN A 198 40.33 43.70 74.87
N ALA A 199 41.12 43.72 73.79
CA ALA A 199 42.55 44.00 73.84
C ALA A 199 42.85 45.42 74.35
N GLU A 200 42.05 46.41 73.97
CA GLU A 200 42.12 47.78 74.50
C GLU A 200 41.76 47.81 76.00
N GLY A 201 40.69 47.11 76.41
CA GLY A 201 40.33 46.96 77.83
C GLY A 201 41.42 46.27 78.65
N PHE A 202 42.01 45.19 78.13
CA PHE A 202 43.16 44.54 78.75
C PHE A 202 44.38 45.48 78.80
N ALA A 203 44.64 46.25 77.74
CA ALA A 203 45.72 47.23 77.72
C ALA A 203 45.49 48.35 78.74
N GLU A 204 44.25 48.80 78.95
CA GLU A 204 43.90 49.79 79.97
C GLU A 204 44.06 49.24 81.39
N ILE A 205 43.71 47.97 81.62
CA ILE A 205 43.98 47.25 82.87
C ILE A 205 45.49 47.14 83.12
N VAL A 206 46.27 46.74 82.11
CA VAL A 206 47.75 46.64 82.18
C VAL A 206 48.38 48.01 82.46
N LYS A 207 47.86 49.08 81.84
CA LYS A 207 48.30 50.46 82.04
C LYS A 207 47.97 50.97 83.45
N SER A 208 46.80 50.60 83.97
CA SER A 208 46.35 50.95 85.33
C SER A 208 47.11 50.18 86.42
N ALA A 209 47.62 48.99 86.11
CA ALA A 209 48.47 48.19 87.00
C ALA A 209 49.94 48.67 87.07
N GLY A 210 50.27 49.83 86.52
CA GLY A 210 51.60 50.45 86.68
C GLY A 210 52.67 50.01 85.67
N GLY A 211 52.29 49.33 84.58
CA GLY A 211 53.19 49.07 83.44
C GLY A 211 54.17 47.90 83.60
N GLU A 212 54.16 47.19 84.73
CA GLU A 212 54.94 45.97 84.93
C GLU A 212 54.17 44.74 84.42
N SER A 213 54.70 44.07 83.38
CA SER A 213 54.03 42.93 82.73
C SER A 213 53.71 41.78 83.69
N ASN A 214 54.43 41.65 84.81
CA ASN A 214 54.22 40.59 85.80
C ASN A 214 52.97 40.78 86.67
N ASP A 215 52.56 42.00 86.99
CA ASP A 215 51.37 42.23 87.85
C ASP A 215 50.07 42.23 87.04
N ALA A 216 50.12 42.62 85.76
CA ALA A 216 49.04 42.40 84.82
C ALA A 216 48.75 40.89 84.62
N ILE A 217 49.78 40.04 84.61
CA ILE A 217 49.62 38.58 84.57
C ILE A 217 49.00 38.06 85.87
N ARG A 218 49.37 38.58 87.06
CA ARG A 218 48.72 38.17 88.32
C ARG A 218 47.24 38.55 88.36
N LEU A 219 46.88 39.73 87.86
CA LEU A 219 45.48 40.16 87.77
C LEU A 219 44.70 39.32 86.74
N MET A 220 45.32 39.02 85.59
CA MET A 220 44.73 38.14 84.58
C MET A 220 44.57 36.69 85.06
N ILE A 221 45.54 36.18 85.84
CA ILE A 221 45.45 34.89 86.52
C ILE A 221 44.37 34.94 87.61
N ALA A 222 44.21 36.03 88.37
CA ALA A 222 43.15 36.16 89.36
C ALA A 222 41.74 36.16 88.72
N ASP A 223 41.57 36.87 87.60
CA ASP A 223 40.31 36.92 86.85
C ASP A 223 40.00 35.56 86.19
N LYS A 224 41.03 34.88 85.65
CA LYS A 224 40.91 33.51 85.15
C LYS A 224 40.83 32.46 86.25
N LEU A 225 41.26 32.72 87.48
CA LEU A 225 41.07 31.84 88.63
C LEU A 225 39.61 31.80 89.05
N GLU A 226 38.84 32.89 88.92
CA GLU A 226 37.38 32.85 89.12
C GLU A 226 36.71 31.96 88.05
N GLU A 227 37.10 32.10 86.79
CA GLU A 227 36.57 31.26 85.70
C GLU A 227 36.99 29.79 85.84
N LEU A 228 38.25 29.52 86.19
CA LEU A 228 38.78 28.17 86.46
C LEU A 228 38.15 27.54 87.70
N THR A 229 37.91 28.30 88.78
CA THR A 229 37.19 27.79 89.96
C THR A 229 35.73 27.52 89.64
N LYS A 230 35.08 28.32 88.79
CA LYS A 230 33.71 28.06 88.31
C LYS A 230 33.63 26.79 87.48
N ILE A 231 34.55 26.60 86.53
CA ILE A 231 34.67 25.36 85.73
C ILE A 231 35.02 24.15 86.63
N GLN A 232 35.90 24.32 87.62
CA GLN A 232 36.26 23.26 88.57
C GLN A 232 35.11 22.92 89.54
N VAL A 233 34.32 23.91 89.98
CA VAL A 233 33.11 23.68 90.79
C VAL A 233 32.01 23.03 89.95
N GLU A 234 31.87 23.37 88.66
CA GLU A 234 30.99 22.64 87.74
C GLU A 234 31.46 21.19 87.53
N ALA A 235 32.77 20.97 87.40
CA ALA A 235 33.35 19.63 87.32
C ALA A 235 33.16 18.81 88.62
N ILE A 236 33.26 19.44 89.81
CA ILE A 236 33.03 18.81 91.12
C ILE A 236 31.53 18.61 91.41
N LYS A 237 30.64 19.51 90.94
CA LYS A 237 29.18 19.32 91.01
C LYS A 237 28.71 18.06 90.28
N ASN A 238 29.44 17.67 89.24
CA ASN A 238 29.17 16.45 88.46
C ASN A 238 29.85 15.19 89.03
N LEU A 239 30.64 15.30 90.11
CA LEU A 239 31.13 14.16 90.88
C LEU A 239 30.08 13.74 91.93
N LYS A 240 29.13 12.90 91.52
CA LYS A 240 28.40 12.04 92.46
C LYS A 240 29.38 11.00 93.02
N ILE A 241 29.90 11.20 94.22
CA ILE A 241 30.58 10.12 94.95
C ILE A 241 29.48 9.22 95.54
N ASP A 242 28.95 8.34 94.71
CA ASP A 242 28.08 7.25 95.14
C ASP A 242 28.94 6.14 95.77
N LYS A 243 28.92 6.08 97.10
CA LYS A 243 29.24 4.92 97.96
C LYS A 243 30.46 4.09 97.55
N VAL A 244 31.63 4.44 98.10
CA VAL A 244 32.80 3.55 98.12
C VAL A 244 32.42 2.26 98.86
N THR A 245 32.35 1.16 98.12
CA THR A 245 32.23 -0.18 98.70
C THR A 245 33.50 -0.93 98.32
N VAL A 246 34.43 -1.00 99.27
CA VAL A 246 35.61 -1.86 99.15
C VAL A 246 35.14 -3.29 99.37
N TRP A 247 35.17 -4.11 98.31
CA TRP A 247 35.24 -5.55 98.45
C TRP A 247 36.68 -5.96 98.17
N ASP A 248 37.48 -5.94 99.22
CA ASP A 248 38.67 -6.78 99.35
C ASP A 248 38.16 -8.18 99.70
N GLY A 249 38.05 -9.02 98.68
CA GLY A 249 37.89 -10.46 98.80
C GLY A 249 39.22 -11.10 98.44
N GLY A 250 40.12 -11.11 99.42
CA GLY A 250 41.49 -11.57 99.24
C GLY A 250 41.62 -13.07 98.93
N ASN A 251 42.77 -13.36 98.31
CA ASN A 251 43.47 -14.63 98.15
C ASN A 251 43.01 -15.61 97.05
N SER A 252 43.88 -16.24 96.24
CA SER A 252 45.18 -15.96 95.62
C SER A 252 45.63 -17.28 94.97
N GLY A 253 46.15 -17.24 93.74
CA GLY A 253 46.78 -18.39 93.09
C GLY A 253 47.71 -18.00 91.94
N GLU A 254 48.91 -17.56 92.31
CA GLU A 254 50.18 -17.78 91.60
C GLU A 254 50.32 -17.41 90.10
N ASN A 255 49.98 -16.17 89.76
CA ASN A 255 50.82 -15.27 88.92
C ASN A 255 50.25 -13.83 88.79
N GLY A 256 49.64 -13.32 89.86
CA GLY A 256 49.73 -11.92 90.30
C GLY A 256 49.42 -10.78 89.31
N LYS A 257 48.50 -10.95 88.34
CA LYS A 257 48.03 -9.84 87.48
C LYS A 257 46.51 -9.73 87.47
N THR A 258 46.00 -8.60 87.97
CA THR A 258 44.59 -8.20 88.06
C THR A 258 44.07 -7.61 86.74
N ALA A 259 42.75 -7.60 86.53
CA ALA A 259 42.07 -7.20 85.28
C ALA A 259 42.44 -5.80 84.73
N THR A 260 43.00 -4.92 85.56
CA THR A 260 43.54 -3.60 85.16
C THR A 260 44.85 -3.68 84.37
N ALA A 261 45.61 -4.78 84.45
CA ALA A 261 46.82 -4.99 83.65
C ALA A 261 46.52 -5.34 82.17
N ASN A 262 45.34 -5.87 81.86
CA ASN A 262 44.94 -6.21 80.48
C ASN A 262 44.38 -5.03 79.68
N PHE A 263 43.87 -3.99 80.35
CA PHE A 263 43.46 -2.75 79.67
C PHE A 263 44.68 -1.88 79.30
N LEU A 264 45.69 -1.82 80.17
CA LEU A 264 46.90 -1.05 79.94
C LEU A 264 47.82 -1.66 78.85
N SER A 265 47.80 -2.98 78.69
CA SER A 265 48.53 -3.71 77.63
C SER A 265 47.88 -3.56 76.24
N GLY A 266 46.56 -3.30 76.18
CA GLY A 266 45.83 -3.07 74.92
C GLY A 266 46.03 -1.69 74.30
N MET A 267 46.39 -0.68 75.10
CA MET A 267 46.65 0.69 74.63
C MET A 267 48.12 0.91 74.21
N MET A 268 49.04 0.05 74.65
CA MET A 268 50.46 0.09 74.30
C MET A 268 50.78 -0.60 72.95
N LYS A 269 49.80 -1.24 72.30
CA LYS A 269 49.94 -2.04 71.07
C LYS A 269 49.33 -1.40 69.81
N SER A 270 48.71 -0.24 69.93
CA SER A 270 48.08 0.51 68.83
C SER A 270 48.91 1.72 68.36
N ILE A 271 50.14 1.87 68.85
CA ILE A 271 51.09 2.87 68.37
C ILE A 271 52.11 2.14 67.48
N PRO A 272 52.02 2.26 66.14
CA PRO A 272 53.09 1.77 65.26
C PRO A 272 54.39 2.54 65.54
N PRO A 273 55.56 1.87 65.50
CA PRO A 273 56.84 2.49 65.82
C PRO A 273 57.15 3.62 64.82
N MET A 274 57.18 4.85 65.33
CA MET A 274 57.35 6.10 64.57
C MET A 274 58.73 6.25 63.88
N ASN A 275 59.63 5.27 64.00
CA ASN A 275 60.94 5.28 63.34
C ASN A 275 60.86 4.96 61.84
N GLU A 276 59.90 4.15 61.38
CA GLU A 276 59.79 3.78 59.95
C GLU A 276 59.03 4.83 59.11
N MET A 277 58.20 5.67 59.73
CA MET A 277 57.51 6.76 59.01
C MET A 277 58.41 7.98 58.74
N PHE A 278 59.47 8.18 59.52
CA PHE A 278 60.38 9.33 59.36
C PHE A 278 61.54 9.05 58.37
N ASP A 279 62.00 7.80 58.25
CA ASP A 279 63.01 7.43 57.25
C ASP A 279 62.47 7.42 55.80
N MET A 280 61.16 7.18 55.62
CA MET A 280 60.51 7.19 54.29
C MET A 280 60.29 8.61 53.73
N ALA A 281 60.36 9.64 54.59
CA ALA A 281 60.18 11.06 54.25
C ALA A 281 61.49 11.86 54.19
N GLY A 282 62.65 11.21 54.36
CA GLY A 282 63.96 11.80 54.10
C GLY A 282 64.39 12.94 55.04
N MET A 283 63.86 13.02 56.27
CA MET A 283 64.24 14.05 57.25
C MET A 283 64.59 13.45 58.62
N LYS A 284 65.78 13.79 59.14
CA LYS A 284 66.29 13.38 60.46
C LYS A 284 65.58 14.09 61.61
N LEU A 285 65.28 13.35 62.67
CA LEU A 285 64.66 13.85 63.89
C LEU A 285 65.65 14.67 64.75
N PRO A 286 65.27 15.83 65.32
CA PRO A 286 66.13 16.66 66.18
C PRO A 286 66.46 16.02 67.54
N ASP A 287 67.65 16.30 68.07
CA ASP A 287 68.34 15.69 69.23
C ASP A 287 67.64 15.73 70.61
N TYR A 288 66.37 16.14 70.69
CA TYR A 288 65.62 16.21 71.95
C TYR A 288 64.73 14.99 72.22
N LEU A 289 64.65 14.02 71.30
CA LEU A 289 63.72 12.87 71.40
C LEU A 289 64.38 11.49 71.56
N GLY A 290 65.65 11.44 71.96
CA GLY A 290 66.26 10.23 72.52
C GLY A 290 67.55 9.82 71.82
N THR A 291 68.63 9.83 72.59
CA THR A 291 69.96 9.34 72.20
C THR A 291 70.05 7.83 72.39
N GLU A 292 70.57 7.12 71.39
CA GLU A 292 70.95 5.71 71.51
C GLU A 292 71.99 5.50 72.61
N LYS A 293 71.82 4.41 73.36
CA LYS A 293 72.74 3.98 74.42
C LYS A 293 73.95 3.28 73.79
N SER A 294 75.12 3.89 73.88
CA SER A 294 76.38 3.37 73.36
C SER A 294 76.96 2.29 74.28
N ASP A 295 77.11 1.07 73.76
CA ASP A 295 78.01 0.07 74.32
C ASP A 295 79.42 0.23 73.75
N ILE A 296 80.38 0.03 74.65
CA ILE A 296 81.80 0.38 74.59
C ILE A 296 82.56 -0.76 73.90
N THR A 297 83.51 -0.48 73.02
CA THR A 297 84.72 -1.31 72.87
C THR A 297 85.88 -0.52 72.27
N GLU A 298 86.98 -0.51 73.02
CA GLU A 298 88.33 -0.10 72.64
C GLU A 298 88.80 -0.84 71.38
N THR A 299 89.64 -0.21 70.54
CA THR A 299 90.93 -0.77 70.10
C THR A 299 91.80 0.32 69.43
N THR A 300 93.06 0.24 69.81
CA THR A 300 94.32 0.95 69.54
C THR A 300 94.81 1.09 68.09
N ALA A 301 95.82 1.98 67.96
CA ALA A 301 96.87 2.13 66.93
C ALA A 301 96.44 2.87 65.66
N GLU A 302 97.13 3.91 65.16
CA GLU A 302 98.55 4.32 65.20
C GLU A 302 98.67 5.85 65.27
#